data_AF-A0A7S2E611-F1
#
_entry.id   AF-A0A7S2E611-F1
#
_cell.length_a   1.000
_cell.length_b   1.000
_cell.length_c   1.000
_cell.angle_alpha   90.00
_cell.angle_beta   90.00
_cell.angle_gamma   90.00
#
_symmetry.space_group_name_H-M   'P 1'
#
loop_
_entity.id
_entity.type
_entity.pdbx_description
1 polymer ?
#
loop_
_entity_poly.entity_id
_entity_poly.type
_entity_poly.pdbx_seq_one_letter_code
_entity_poly.pdbx_strand_id
1 'polypeptide(L)'
;IFSCNQWHAFSDQPVLLGGKDRAIPVPGPPAVYHKLWLNTDVLFRAWKKIFELRTFLRHEWTVKVDPDVVFIAWRLRQHLRGHNGWTDAVYFKNCGLYQSINGPLEVYSKPAVVRLKSERWKCDKQLDASSLPEDQYSGRCMDILYAKAIFNGYLLVDQNCGGEATTCDRRTWNHPQPAAFHPLKDLDGYTACIAKTTAE
;
A
#
# COMPACT_ATOMS: atom_id res chain seq x y z
N ILE A 1 -1.45 -9.59 3.69
CA ILE A 1 -1.43 -8.72 4.91
C ILE A 1 -1.46 -9.47 6.25
N PHE A 2 -1.99 -10.69 6.30
CA PHE A 2 -2.31 -11.39 7.56
C PHE A 2 -1.09 -11.77 8.44
N SER A 3 0.13 -11.67 7.93
CA SER A 3 1.39 -11.88 8.68
C SER A 3 1.96 -10.60 9.32
N CYS A 4 1.27 -9.47 9.20
CA CYS A 4 1.58 -8.23 9.94
C CYS A 4 1.24 -8.37 11.43
N ASN A 5 1.93 -7.59 12.27
CA ASN A 5 1.70 -7.58 13.74
C ASN A 5 0.26 -7.21 14.12
N GLN A 6 -0.39 -6.42 13.26
CA GLN A 6 -1.82 -6.13 13.30
C GLN A 6 -2.27 -5.82 11.88
N TRP A 7 -3.49 -6.21 11.52
CA TRP A 7 -4.06 -5.98 10.20
C TRP A 7 -5.56 -5.68 10.29
N HIS A 8 -6.07 -5.02 9.25
CA HIS A 8 -7.49 -4.90 8.96
C HIS A 8 -7.66 -5.02 7.45
N ALA A 9 -8.77 -5.60 7.00
CA ALA A 9 -9.20 -5.52 5.61
C ALA A 9 -10.43 -4.61 5.53
N PHE A 10 -10.57 -3.90 4.42
CA PHE A 10 -11.69 -2.99 4.18
C PHE A 10 -12.42 -3.38 2.90
N SER A 11 -13.73 -3.26 2.90
CA SER A 11 -14.59 -3.49 1.74
C SER A 11 -15.77 -2.52 1.78
N ASP A 12 -16.40 -2.27 0.65
CA ASP A 12 -17.66 -1.53 0.56
C ASP A 12 -18.81 -2.20 1.34
N GLN A 13 -18.73 -3.52 1.53
CA GLN A 13 -19.73 -4.32 2.25
C GLN A 13 -19.08 -5.25 3.29
N PRO A 14 -19.87 -5.82 4.22
CA PRO A 14 -19.37 -6.88 5.09
C PRO A 14 -19.00 -8.13 4.27
N VAL A 15 -17.72 -8.51 4.29
CA VAL A 15 -17.21 -9.70 3.59
C VAL A 15 -16.54 -10.64 4.59
N LEU A 16 -16.83 -11.94 4.50
CA LEU A 16 -16.13 -12.99 5.24
C LEU A 16 -14.83 -13.33 4.48
N LEU A 17 -13.69 -13.23 5.16
CA LEU A 17 -12.37 -13.46 4.56
C LEU A 17 -11.90 -14.92 4.75
N GLY A 18 -12.48 -15.62 5.72
CA GLY A 18 -12.13 -16.98 6.12
C GLY A 18 -12.20 -17.15 7.63
N GLY A 19 -12.55 -18.34 8.11
CA GLY A 19 -12.70 -18.60 9.55
C GLY A 19 -13.68 -17.63 10.23
N LYS A 20 -13.20 -16.82 11.18
CA LYS A 20 -13.97 -15.79 11.87
C LYS A 20 -13.66 -14.36 11.38
N ASP A 21 -12.74 -14.22 10.44
CA ASP A 21 -12.21 -12.94 10.01
C ASP A 21 -13.12 -12.25 9.00
N ARG A 22 -13.36 -10.95 9.21
CA ARG A 22 -14.25 -10.13 8.37
C ARG A 22 -13.61 -8.81 7.98
N ALA A 23 -13.95 -8.32 6.79
CA ALA A 23 -13.61 -6.97 6.37
C ALA A 23 -14.45 -5.93 7.12
N ILE A 24 -13.85 -4.78 7.41
CA ILE A 24 -14.52 -3.60 7.98
C ILE A 24 -15.23 -2.85 6.83
N PRO A 25 -16.55 -2.63 6.92
CA PRO A 25 -17.28 -1.95 5.87
C PRO A 25 -16.94 -0.46 5.82
N VAL A 26 -16.75 0.05 4.61
CA VAL A 26 -16.52 1.45 4.27
C VAL A 26 -17.52 1.87 3.18
N PRO A 27 -18.82 2.02 3.49
CA PRO A 27 -19.86 2.24 2.48
C PRO A 27 -19.78 3.63 1.83
N GLY A 28 -20.37 3.77 0.64
CA GLY A 28 -20.34 5.00 -0.17
C GLY A 28 -20.19 4.69 -1.68
N PRO A 29 -20.19 5.72 -2.55
CA PRO A 29 -20.15 5.54 -4.00
C PRO A 29 -18.96 4.69 -4.47
N PRO A 30 -19.11 3.86 -5.53
CA PRO A 30 -17.98 3.09 -6.06
C PRO A 30 -16.94 3.99 -6.72
N ALA A 31 -15.74 3.45 -6.95
CA ALA A 31 -14.74 4.12 -7.78
C ALA A 31 -15.26 4.26 -9.21
N VAL A 32 -14.89 5.35 -9.88
CA VAL A 32 -15.35 5.63 -11.26
C VAL A 32 -14.16 5.53 -12.21
N TYR A 33 -14.40 5.01 -13.41
CA TYR A 33 -13.38 4.92 -14.46
C TYR A 33 -13.55 6.04 -15.49
N HIS A 34 -12.56 6.91 -15.59
CA HIS A 34 -12.48 7.98 -16.60
C HIS A 34 -11.08 7.99 -17.23
N LYS A 35 -10.82 7.04 -18.14
CA LYS A 35 -9.49 6.72 -18.71
C LYS A 35 -8.47 6.13 -17.72
N LEU A 36 -8.69 6.36 -16.42
CA LEU A 36 -8.03 5.73 -15.29
C LEU A 36 -9.04 5.54 -14.15
N TRP A 37 -8.70 4.71 -13.16
CA TRP A 37 -9.52 4.52 -11.97
C TRP A 37 -9.40 5.72 -11.02
N LEU A 38 -10.52 6.35 -10.70
CA LEU A 38 -10.64 7.43 -9.73
C LEU A 38 -11.19 6.84 -8.44
N ASN A 39 -10.27 6.31 -7.63
CA ASN A 39 -10.55 5.54 -6.42
C ASN A 39 -10.17 6.26 -5.12
N THR A 40 -9.67 7.50 -5.22
CA THR A 40 -9.19 8.32 -4.11
C THR A 40 -10.23 8.44 -2.98
N ASP A 41 -11.48 8.76 -3.29
CA ASP A 41 -12.55 8.86 -2.28
C ASP A 41 -12.93 7.53 -1.64
N VAL A 42 -12.82 6.42 -2.40
CA VAL A 42 -13.04 5.07 -1.87
C VAL A 42 -11.99 4.73 -0.83
N LEU A 43 -10.72 4.91 -1.18
CA LEU A 43 -9.61 4.56 -0.30
C LEU A 43 -9.48 5.55 0.87
N PHE A 44 -9.91 6.81 0.72
CA PHE A 44 -10.00 7.72 1.86
C PHE A 44 -11.05 7.34 2.90
N ARG A 45 -12.13 6.63 2.53
CA ARG A 45 -13.04 6.07 3.53
C ARG A 45 -12.34 5.02 4.39
N ALA A 46 -11.48 4.20 3.80
CA ALA A 46 -10.64 3.27 4.55
C ALA A 46 -9.64 4.00 5.46
N TRP A 47 -8.97 5.05 4.97
CA TRP A 47 -8.08 5.88 5.80
C TRP A 47 -8.81 6.53 6.98
N LYS A 48 -10.03 7.05 6.78
CA LYS A 48 -10.86 7.57 7.88
C LYS A 48 -11.09 6.50 8.96
N LYS A 49 -11.39 5.25 8.58
CA LYS A 49 -11.50 4.15 9.53
C LYS A 49 -10.19 3.82 10.24
N ILE A 50 -9.06 3.85 9.54
CA ILE A 50 -7.74 3.68 10.17
C ILE A 50 -7.50 4.77 11.23
N PHE A 51 -7.90 6.02 10.95
CA PHE A 51 -7.76 7.13 11.89
C PHE A 51 -8.66 6.98 13.13
N GLU A 52 -9.89 6.50 12.96
CA GLU A 52 -10.83 6.19 14.04
C GLU A 52 -10.30 5.05 14.93
N LEU A 53 -9.79 3.97 14.33
CA LEU A 53 -9.25 2.81 15.04
C LEU A 53 -7.94 3.10 15.78
N ARG A 54 -7.21 4.13 15.34
CA ARG A 54 -5.92 4.58 15.93
C ARG A 54 -4.85 3.49 16.01
N THR A 55 -5.00 2.41 15.25
CA THR A 55 -4.10 1.25 15.30
C THR A 55 -2.70 1.60 14.84
N PHE A 56 -2.59 2.49 13.84
CA PHE A 56 -1.32 3.03 13.33
C PHE A 56 -0.46 3.69 14.42
N LEU A 57 -1.05 4.18 15.52
CA LEU A 57 -0.28 4.79 16.62
C LEU A 57 0.55 3.76 17.40
N ARG A 58 0.19 2.47 17.34
CA ARG A 58 0.87 1.38 18.05
C ARG A 58 1.99 0.70 17.23
N HIS A 59 2.16 1.07 15.96
CA HIS A 59 3.12 0.44 15.05
C HIS A 59 4.01 1.49 14.41
N GLU A 60 5.28 1.19 14.16
CA GLU A 60 6.21 2.14 13.52
C GLU A 60 5.86 2.40 12.05
N TRP A 61 5.25 1.41 11.40
CA TRP A 61 4.95 1.43 9.97
C TRP A 61 3.49 1.06 9.72
N THR A 62 2.89 1.72 8.74
CA THR A 62 1.59 1.37 8.16
C THR A 62 1.80 1.02 6.70
N VAL A 63 1.23 -0.12 6.28
CA VAL A 63 1.28 -0.58 4.89
C VAL A 63 -0.15 -0.75 4.36
N LYS A 64 -0.41 -0.19 3.18
CA LYS A 64 -1.63 -0.43 2.41
C LYS A 64 -1.28 -1.37 1.26
N VAL A 65 -2.14 -2.37 1.06
CA VAL A 65 -1.94 -3.44 0.08
C VAL A 65 -3.27 -3.70 -0.63
N ASP A 66 -3.24 -3.72 -1.96
CA ASP A 66 -4.41 -4.06 -2.79
C ASP A 66 -4.73 -5.58 -2.73
N PRO A 67 -5.98 -5.99 -2.99
CA PRO A 67 -6.40 -7.39 -2.80
C PRO A 67 -5.79 -8.37 -3.80
N ASP A 68 -5.31 -7.91 -4.96
CA ASP A 68 -4.65 -8.71 -5.99
C ASP A 68 -3.11 -8.63 -5.91
N VAL A 69 -2.58 -8.42 -4.70
CA VAL A 69 -1.16 -8.33 -4.40
C VAL A 69 -0.71 -9.48 -3.52
N VAL A 70 0.28 -10.24 -3.99
CA VAL A 70 1.00 -11.17 -3.11
C VAL A 70 2.01 -10.38 -2.29
N PHE A 71 1.70 -10.18 -1.02
CA PHE A 71 2.49 -9.37 -0.08
C PHE A 71 3.17 -10.21 1.00
N ILE A 72 4.50 -10.06 1.11
CA ILE A 72 5.37 -10.83 1.99
C ILE A 72 5.92 -9.95 3.11
N ALA A 73 5.20 -9.89 4.24
CA ALA A 73 5.47 -8.93 5.32
C ALA A 73 6.89 -9.02 5.89
N TRP A 74 7.48 -10.21 5.98
CA TRP A 74 8.84 -10.36 6.51
C TRP A 74 9.90 -9.77 5.57
N ARG A 75 9.69 -9.82 4.24
CA ARG A 75 10.57 -9.15 3.26
C ARG A 75 10.45 -7.64 3.39
N LEU A 76 9.23 -7.11 3.56
CA LEU A 76 9.07 -5.68 3.87
C LEU A 76 9.87 -5.29 5.12
N ARG A 77 9.81 -6.09 6.20
CA ARG A 77 10.63 -5.83 7.40
C ARG A 77 12.13 -5.78 7.10
N GLN A 78 12.63 -6.56 6.15
CA GLN A 78 14.04 -6.48 5.72
C GLN A 78 14.36 -5.15 5.02
N HIS A 79 13.49 -4.70 4.13
CA HIS A 79 13.63 -3.39 3.46
C HIS A 79 13.56 -2.22 4.44
N LEU A 80 12.80 -2.36 5.52
CA LEU A 80 12.67 -1.35 6.58
C LEU A 80 13.78 -1.42 7.63
N ARG A 81 14.71 -2.39 7.56
CA ARG A 81 15.87 -2.43 8.47
C ARG A 81 16.66 -1.13 8.33
N GLY A 82 17.14 -0.60 9.46
CA GLY A 82 17.84 0.69 9.50
C GLY A 82 16.92 1.92 9.50
N HIS A 83 15.61 1.74 9.34
CA HIS A 83 14.61 2.82 9.39
C HIS A 83 13.76 2.83 10.67
N ASN A 84 14.04 1.93 11.62
CA ASN A 84 13.33 1.86 12.91
C ASN A 84 13.74 3.03 13.81
N GLY A 85 12.80 3.54 14.62
CA GLY A 85 13.04 4.68 15.50
C GLY A 85 13.14 6.05 14.82
N TRP A 86 12.85 6.15 13.52
CA TRP A 86 12.81 7.45 12.84
C TRP A 86 11.65 8.31 13.37
N THR A 87 11.99 9.53 13.75
CA THR A 87 11.03 10.56 14.15
C THR A 87 10.43 11.30 12.94
N ASP A 88 11.01 11.10 11.76
CA ASP A 88 10.62 11.78 10.54
C ASP A 88 9.36 11.16 9.90
N ALA A 89 8.55 12.02 9.28
CA ALA A 89 7.50 11.58 8.37
C ALA A 89 8.14 11.09 7.07
N VAL A 90 7.90 9.82 6.74
CA VAL A 90 8.51 9.14 5.60
C VAL A 90 7.48 8.34 4.85
N TYR A 91 7.62 8.30 3.54
CA TYR A 91 6.92 7.39 2.66
C TYR A 91 7.86 6.84 1.58
N PHE A 92 7.48 5.70 0.99
CA PHE A 92 8.28 5.07 -0.04
C PHE A 92 7.70 5.26 -1.45
N LYS A 93 8.58 5.61 -2.39
CA LYS A 93 8.34 5.54 -3.82
C LYS A 93 8.85 4.19 -4.32
N ASN A 94 7.94 3.36 -4.82
CA ASN A 94 8.19 1.96 -5.17
C ASN A 94 8.21 1.72 -6.70
N CYS A 95 7.99 2.76 -7.51
CA CYS A 95 7.98 2.66 -8.96
C CYS A 95 9.22 3.29 -9.58
N GLY A 96 10.12 2.48 -10.14
CA GLY A 96 11.35 2.95 -10.78
C GLY A 96 11.11 3.80 -12.03
N LEU A 97 10.10 3.43 -12.83
CA LEU A 97 9.81 4.07 -14.11
C LEU A 97 9.35 5.53 -13.95
N TYR A 98 8.49 5.80 -12.96
CA TYR A 98 7.89 7.12 -12.76
C TYR A 98 8.44 7.88 -11.54
N GLN A 99 9.32 7.27 -10.75
CA GLN A 99 9.83 7.85 -9.50
C GLN A 99 8.70 8.33 -8.58
N SER A 100 7.68 7.48 -8.44
CA SER A 100 6.43 7.75 -7.71
C SER A 100 6.06 6.62 -6.75
N ILE A 101 5.03 6.88 -5.93
CA ILE A 101 4.24 5.81 -5.33
C ILE A 101 3.46 5.10 -6.45
N ASN A 102 3.33 3.79 -6.34
CA ASN A 102 2.40 2.97 -7.09
C ASN A 102 1.46 2.28 -6.11
N GLY A 103 0.16 2.46 -6.33
CA GLY A 103 -0.91 2.15 -5.38
C GLY A 103 -0.98 0.73 -4.81
N PRO A 104 -0.61 -0.34 -5.53
CA PRO A 104 -0.73 -1.71 -5.02
C PRO A 104 -0.01 -1.96 -3.70
N LEU A 105 1.05 -1.20 -3.41
CA LEU A 105 1.76 -1.24 -2.13
C LEU A 105 2.16 0.17 -1.69
N GLU A 106 1.55 0.71 -0.64
CA GLU A 106 1.98 1.98 -0.06
C GLU A 106 2.54 1.77 1.35
N VAL A 107 3.67 2.41 1.67
CA VAL A 107 4.38 2.22 2.95
C VAL A 107 4.67 3.58 3.58
N TYR A 108 4.19 3.76 4.81
CA TYR A 108 4.25 5.02 5.55
C TYR A 108 4.80 4.83 6.96
N SER A 109 5.66 5.74 7.41
CA SER A 109 6.05 5.80 8.82
C SER A 109 4.90 6.33 9.68
N LYS A 110 4.90 6.01 10.97
CA LYS A 110 3.91 6.53 11.93
C LYS A 110 3.80 8.06 11.87
N PRO A 111 4.89 8.86 11.90
CA PRO A 111 4.77 10.31 11.77
C PRO A 111 4.12 10.76 10.45
N ALA A 112 4.33 10.04 9.34
CA ALA A 112 3.67 10.34 8.06
C ALA A 112 2.15 10.15 8.14
N VAL A 113 1.69 9.04 8.72
CA VAL A 113 0.26 8.79 8.93
C VAL A 113 -0.36 9.77 9.92
N VAL A 114 0.38 10.15 10.98
CA VAL A 114 -0.05 11.21 11.91
C VAL A 114 -0.26 12.53 11.18
N ARG A 115 0.70 12.95 10.34
CA ARG A 115 0.57 14.18 9.54
C ARG A 115 -0.59 14.10 8.56
N LEU A 116 -0.74 12.97 7.86
CA LEU A 116 -1.87 12.76 6.96
C LEU A 116 -3.21 12.94 7.71
N LYS A 117 -3.35 12.34 8.90
CA LYS A 117 -4.55 12.51 9.71
C LYS A 117 -4.81 13.97 10.10
N SER A 118 -3.79 14.70 10.57
CA SER A 118 -3.98 16.05 11.12
C SER A 118 -3.99 17.17 10.09
N GLU A 119 -3.36 16.96 8.93
CA GLU A 119 -3.06 18.03 7.97
C GLU A 119 -3.55 17.77 6.55
N ARG A 120 -4.26 16.66 6.28
CA ARG A 120 -4.82 16.36 4.94
C ARG A 120 -5.62 17.51 4.33
N TRP A 121 -6.25 18.37 5.13
CA TRP A 121 -6.94 19.57 4.64
C TRP A 121 -6.03 20.47 3.78
N LYS A 122 -4.71 20.47 3.98
CA LYS A 122 -3.73 21.19 3.14
C LYS A 122 -3.64 20.59 1.74
N CYS A 123 -3.75 19.27 1.64
CA CYS A 123 -3.80 18.53 0.39
C CYS A 123 -5.12 18.80 -0.33
N ASP A 124 -6.25 18.73 0.37
CA ASP A 124 -7.58 18.99 -0.20
C ASP A 124 -7.75 20.40 -0.78
N LYS A 125 -6.97 21.38 -0.29
CA LYS A 125 -6.95 22.75 -0.85
C LYS A 125 -6.20 22.88 -2.17
N GLN A 126 -5.34 21.91 -2.50
CA GLN A 126 -4.40 21.99 -3.62
C GLN A 126 -4.57 20.86 -4.64
N LEU A 127 -5.17 19.75 -4.21
CA LEU A 127 -5.38 18.55 -5.00
C LEU A 127 -6.87 18.30 -5.14
N ASP A 128 -7.31 18.09 -6.37
CA ASP A 128 -8.65 17.60 -6.65
C ASP A 128 -8.66 16.07 -6.57
N ALA A 129 -9.18 15.54 -5.46
CA ALA A 129 -9.32 14.10 -5.25
C ALA A 129 -10.23 13.43 -6.29
N SER A 130 -11.12 14.18 -6.93
CA SER A 130 -12.04 13.65 -7.93
C SER A 130 -11.42 13.48 -9.32
N SER A 131 -10.21 13.99 -9.55
CA SER A 131 -9.49 13.88 -10.83
C SER A 131 -8.16 13.14 -10.74
N LEU A 132 -7.78 12.68 -9.55
CA LEU A 132 -6.55 11.94 -9.31
C LEU A 132 -6.85 10.48 -8.93
N PRO A 133 -6.07 9.51 -9.41
CA PRO A 133 -6.00 8.19 -8.79
C PRO A 133 -5.33 8.30 -7.40
N GLU A 134 -5.63 7.34 -6.53
CA GLU A 134 -5.26 7.41 -5.12
C GLU A 134 -3.75 7.57 -4.89
N ASP A 135 -2.93 6.76 -5.57
CA ASP A 135 -1.48 6.77 -5.42
C ASP A 135 -0.85 8.13 -5.78
N GLN A 136 -1.37 8.78 -6.82
CA GLN A 136 -0.97 10.13 -7.18
C GLN A 136 -1.42 11.16 -6.14
N TYR A 137 -2.65 11.05 -5.62
CA TYR A 137 -3.09 11.93 -4.54
C TYR A 137 -2.19 11.72 -3.31
N SER A 138 -1.99 10.47 -2.89
CA SER A 138 -1.21 10.07 -1.71
C SER A 138 0.23 10.59 -1.80
N GLY A 139 0.91 10.36 -2.93
CA GLY A 139 2.27 10.85 -3.15
C GLY A 139 2.36 12.37 -3.11
N ARG A 140 1.51 13.08 -3.86
CA ARG A 140 1.50 14.55 -3.87
C ARG A 140 1.12 15.13 -2.51
N CYS A 141 0.21 14.49 -1.79
CA CYS A 141 -0.19 14.92 -0.45
C CYS A 141 0.97 14.77 0.53
N MET A 142 1.74 13.68 0.46
CA MET A 142 2.94 13.53 1.29
C MET A 142 3.99 14.60 1.00
N ASP A 143 4.16 14.99 -0.27
CA ASP A 143 5.05 16.10 -0.64
C ASP A 143 4.56 17.44 -0.05
N ILE A 144 3.26 17.73 -0.16
CA ILE A 144 2.63 18.92 0.45
C ILE A 144 2.80 18.95 1.98
N LEU A 145 2.81 17.77 2.62
CA LEU A 145 2.98 17.61 4.07
C LEU A 145 4.46 17.52 4.49
N TYR A 146 5.39 17.80 3.56
CA TYR A 146 6.83 17.75 3.78
C TYR A 146 7.30 16.42 4.39
N ALA A 147 6.68 15.31 3.99
CA ALA A 147 7.17 13.98 4.32
C ALA A 147 8.33 13.63 3.38
N LYS A 148 9.36 12.99 3.92
CA LYS A 148 10.54 12.59 3.17
C LYS A 148 10.22 11.38 2.31
N ALA A 149 10.36 11.54 1.00
CA ALA A 149 10.28 10.43 0.06
C ALA A 149 11.57 9.61 0.08
N ILE A 150 11.45 8.29 0.18
CA ILE A 150 12.55 7.34 -0.03
C ILE A 150 12.24 6.50 -1.25
N PHE A 151 13.15 6.49 -2.21
CA PHE A 151 13.03 5.59 -3.35
C PHE A 151 13.49 4.17 -2.97
N ASN A 152 12.64 3.18 -3.21
CA ASN A 152 13.00 1.77 -3.13
C ASN A 152 12.21 0.97 -4.18
N GLY A 153 12.76 0.88 -5.39
CA GLY A 153 12.20 0.11 -6.50
C GLY A 153 12.18 -1.41 -6.31
N TYR A 154 12.74 -1.93 -5.21
CA TYR A 154 12.67 -3.35 -4.87
C TYR A 154 11.48 -3.69 -3.97
N LEU A 155 10.66 -2.72 -3.56
CA LEU A 155 9.50 -3.03 -2.72
C LEU A 155 8.41 -3.79 -3.48
N LEU A 156 8.17 -3.41 -4.74
CA LEU A 156 7.04 -3.87 -5.52
C LEU A 156 7.48 -4.22 -6.95
N VAL A 157 7.17 -5.43 -7.40
CA VAL A 157 7.21 -5.81 -8.81
C VAL A 157 5.84 -5.59 -9.41
N ASP A 158 5.75 -4.71 -10.39
CA ASP A 158 4.48 -4.28 -10.97
C ASP A 158 4.53 -4.06 -12.47
N GLN A 159 3.55 -4.62 -13.20
CA GLN A 159 3.47 -4.50 -14.67
C GLN A 159 3.40 -3.04 -15.16
N ASN A 160 2.70 -2.17 -14.44
CA ASN A 160 2.55 -0.75 -14.77
C ASN A 160 3.85 0.02 -14.46
N CYS A 161 4.74 -0.54 -13.65
CA CYS A 161 6.08 -0.02 -13.39
C CYS A 161 7.19 -0.81 -14.10
N GLY A 162 6.85 -1.60 -15.13
CA GLY A 162 7.80 -2.32 -15.97
C GLY A 162 8.33 -3.64 -15.41
N GLY A 163 7.75 -4.16 -14.33
CA GLY A 163 8.09 -5.45 -13.74
C GLY A 163 7.15 -6.57 -14.17
N GLU A 164 7.65 -7.80 -14.34
CA GLU A 164 6.83 -8.95 -14.67
C GLU A 164 6.50 -9.78 -13.41
N ALA A 165 5.29 -9.61 -12.86
CA ALA A 165 4.88 -10.22 -11.60
C ALA A 165 4.60 -11.73 -11.67
N THR A 166 4.34 -12.29 -12.86
CA THR A 166 3.88 -13.68 -13.06
C THR A 166 4.87 -14.74 -12.59
N THR A 167 6.16 -14.40 -12.56
CA THR A 167 7.17 -15.40 -12.22
C THR A 167 7.27 -15.63 -10.73
N CYS A 168 7.07 -14.59 -9.90
CA CYS A 168 7.42 -14.54 -8.46
C CYS A 168 8.72 -15.31 -8.14
N ASP A 169 9.63 -15.39 -9.12
CA ASP A 169 10.73 -16.32 -9.10
C ASP A 169 11.89 -15.64 -8.39
N ARG A 170 12.33 -16.26 -7.30
CA ARG A 170 13.49 -15.82 -6.53
C ARG A 170 14.75 -15.71 -7.39
N ARG A 171 14.87 -16.55 -8.43
CA ARG A 171 16.06 -16.67 -9.29
C ARG A 171 16.30 -15.46 -10.18
N THR A 172 15.31 -14.59 -10.37
CA THR A 172 15.47 -13.37 -11.18
C THR A 172 16.05 -12.20 -10.38
N TRP A 173 16.13 -12.30 -9.05
CA TRP A 173 16.57 -11.19 -8.19
C TRP A 173 17.86 -11.51 -7.43
N ASN A 174 18.96 -10.87 -7.83
CA ASN A 174 20.12 -10.72 -6.95
C ASN A 174 19.73 -9.70 -5.87
N HIS A 175 19.62 -10.15 -4.61
CA HIS A 175 19.13 -9.43 -3.41
C HIS A 175 19.20 -7.88 -3.42
N PRO A 176 18.23 -7.17 -2.79
CA PRO A 176 17.15 -7.68 -1.94
C PRO A 176 15.92 -8.19 -2.72
N GLN A 177 15.23 -9.19 -2.16
CA GLN A 177 14.05 -9.80 -2.76
C GLN A 177 12.81 -8.88 -2.64
N PRO A 178 11.91 -8.86 -3.64
CA PRO A 178 10.73 -8.02 -3.56
C PRO A 178 9.76 -8.37 -2.44
N ALA A 179 9.14 -7.34 -1.84
CA ALA A 179 8.17 -7.50 -0.76
C ALA A 179 6.73 -7.70 -1.27
N ALA A 180 6.44 -7.28 -2.51
CA ALA A 180 5.14 -7.42 -3.12
C ALA A 180 5.24 -7.68 -4.64
N PHE A 181 4.24 -8.37 -5.17
CA PHE A 181 4.08 -8.68 -6.59
C PHE A 181 2.65 -8.34 -7.01
N HIS A 182 2.48 -7.64 -8.13
CA HIS A 182 1.19 -7.19 -8.67
C HIS A 182 1.21 -7.08 -10.20
N PRO A 183 0.11 -7.35 -10.91
CA PRO A 183 -1.17 -7.87 -10.41
C PRO A 183 -1.21 -9.40 -10.42
N LEU A 184 -1.87 -10.01 -9.43
CA LEU A 184 -2.18 -11.43 -9.35
C LEU A 184 -3.69 -11.59 -9.16
N LYS A 185 -4.43 -11.57 -10.27
CA LYS A 185 -5.91 -11.48 -10.26
C LYS A 185 -6.61 -12.83 -10.16
N ASP A 186 -5.97 -13.89 -10.63
CA ASP A 186 -6.50 -15.26 -10.58
C ASP A 186 -5.92 -16.04 -9.40
N LEU A 187 -6.72 -16.97 -8.89
CA LEU A 187 -6.38 -17.75 -7.69
C LEU A 187 -5.17 -18.66 -7.91
N ASP A 188 -5.02 -19.21 -9.11
CA ASP A 188 -3.93 -20.13 -9.44
C ASP A 188 -2.59 -19.39 -9.44
N GLY A 189 -2.51 -18.25 -10.13
CA GLY A 189 -1.35 -17.37 -10.16
C GLY A 189 -0.99 -16.83 -8.77
N TYR A 190 -1.99 -16.39 -8.00
CA TYR A 190 -1.79 -15.93 -6.63
C TYR A 190 -1.19 -17.04 -5.74
N THR A 191 -1.76 -18.24 -5.81
CA THR A 191 -1.32 -19.40 -4.99
C THR A 191 0.06 -19.88 -5.41
N ALA A 192 0.34 -19.96 -6.71
CA ALA A 192 1.65 -20.33 -7.24
C ALA A 192 2.73 -19.32 -6.83
N CYS A 193 2.41 -18.02 -6.85
CA CYS A 193 3.29 -16.97 -6.39
C CYS A 193 3.58 -17.06 -4.89
N ILE A 194 2.56 -17.31 -4.05
CA ILE A 194 2.76 -17.56 -2.62
C ILE A 194 3.69 -18.77 -2.41
N ALA A 195 3.43 -19.90 -3.06
CA ALA A 195 4.23 -21.12 -2.88
C ALA A 195 5.72 -20.88 -3.18
N LYS A 196 6.04 -20.11 -4.22
CA LYS A 196 7.42 -19.74 -4.57
C LYS A 196 8.09 -18.79 -3.57
N THR A 197 7.31 -18.01 -2.83
CA THR A 197 7.82 -17.02 -1.87
C THR A 197 7.83 -17.52 -0.42
N THR A 198 7.08 -18.58 -0.10
CA THR A 198 6.99 -19.18 1.24
C THR A 198 7.75 -20.49 1.41
N ALA A 199 8.28 -21.10 0.33
CA ALA A 199 9.14 -22.28 0.41
C ALA A 199 10.55 -22.00 0.97
N GLU A 200 10.67 -21.00 1.85
CA GLU A 200 11.91 -20.51 2.47
C GLU A 200 12.00 -20.91 3.94
#